data_AF-A0A952JSV7-F1
#
_entry.id   AF-A0A952JSV7-F1
#
_cell.length_a   1.000
_cell.length_b   1.000
_cell.length_c   1.000
_cell.angle_alpha   90.00
_cell.angle_beta   90.00
_cell.angle_gamma   90.00
#
_symmetry.space_group_name_H-M   'P 1'
#
loop_
_entity.id
_entity.type
_entity.pdbx_description
1 polymer ?
#
loop_
_entity_poly.entity_id
_entity_poly.type
_entity_poly.pdbx_seq_one_letter_code
_entity_poly.pdbx_strand_id
1 'polypeptide(L)'
;MTRILTEVPDEDVKRLDAIARRDGKSRAAVLREAIQNYLDAGSKQGFEKYFGLWERHGSRVDGLEYERQLRDEWPDVGDVAPPKKKRSAA
;
A
#
# COMPACT_ATOMS: atom_id res chain seq x y z
N MET A 1 20.35 -4.79 13.01
CA MET A 1 19.51 -5.41 14.04
C MET A 1 19.44 -4.48 15.24
N THR A 2 18.26 -4.25 15.79
CA THR A 2 18.04 -3.38 16.95
C THR A 2 17.67 -4.24 18.16
N ARG A 3 18.16 -3.91 19.36
CA ARG A 3 17.84 -4.62 20.60
C ARG A 3 16.72 -3.89 21.32
N ILE A 4 15.70 -4.63 21.74
CA ILE A 4 14.55 -4.11 22.50
C ILE A 4 14.54 -4.81 23.85
N LEU A 5 14.34 -4.05 24.92
CA LEU A 5 14.05 -4.57 26.26
C LEU A 5 12.54 -4.48 26.47
N THR A 6 11.92 -5.58 26.89
CA THR A 6 10.49 -5.64 27.17
C THR A 6 10.26 -6.58 28.35
N GLU A 7 9.28 -6.23 29.18
CA GLU A 7 8.85 -7.07 30.30
C GLU A 7 7.77 -8.01 29.81
N VAL A 8 7.95 -9.30 30.09
CA VAL A 8 7.04 -10.37 29.68
C VAL A 8 6.79 -11.23 30.92
N PRO A 9 5.53 -11.60 31.24
CA PRO A 9 5.24 -12.48 32.36
C PRO A 9 5.98 -13.81 32.25
N ASP A 10 6.46 -14.34 33.39
CA ASP A 10 7.24 -15.59 33.44
C ASP A 10 6.52 -16.78 32.78
N GLU A 11 5.20 -16.85 32.93
CA GLU A 11 4.38 -17.90 32.31
C GLU A 11 4.39 -17.83 30.77
N ASP A 12 4.40 -16.63 30.21
CA ASP A 12 4.49 -16.44 28.76
C ASP A 12 5.89 -16.77 28.24
N VAL A 13 6.94 -16.45 29.02
CA VAL A 13 8.31 -16.87 28.70
C VAL A 13 8.42 -18.40 28.66
N LYS A 14 7.82 -19.11 29.63
CA LYS A 14 7.78 -20.58 29.63
C LYS A 14 7.06 -21.15 28.41
N ARG A 15 5.93 -20.55 28.02
CA ARG A 15 5.19 -20.94 26.81
C ARG A 15 6.03 -20.75 25.56
N LEU A 16 6.71 -19.60 25.44
CA LEU A 16 7.63 -19.31 24.33
C LEU A 16 8.79 -20.31 24.27
N ASP A 17 9.37 -20.70 25.40
CA ASP A 17 10.43 -21.71 25.45
C ASP A 17 9.91 -23.09 25.04
N ALA A 18 8.69 -23.47 25.41
CA ALA A 18 8.07 -24.72 24.96
C ALA A 18 7.87 -24.75 23.45
N ILE A 19 7.37 -23.65 22.86
CA ILE A 19 7.22 -23.49 21.41
C ILE A 19 8.59 -23.58 20.72
N ALA A 20 9.58 -22.86 21.23
CA ALA A 20 10.93 -22.86 20.69
C ALA A 20 11.55 -24.26 20.66
N ARG A 21 11.39 -25.03 21.75
CA ARG A 21 11.84 -26.43 21.83
C ARG A 21 11.10 -27.34 20.85
N ARG A 22 9.77 -27.21 20.78
CA ARG A 22 8.94 -27.99 19.85
C ARG A 22 9.36 -27.78 18.40
N ASP A 23 9.68 -26.54 18.04
CA ASP A 23 9.98 -26.15 16.66
C ASP A 23 11.50 -26.21 16.34
N GLY A 24 12.34 -26.57 17.32
CA GLY A 24 13.80 -26.63 17.16
C GLY A 24 14.46 -25.27 16.92
N LYS A 25 13.81 -24.17 17.34
CA LYS A 25 14.26 -22.79 17.12
C LYS A 25 14.76 -22.15 18.40
N SER A 26 15.55 -21.09 18.27
CA SER A 26 15.82 -20.21 19.42
C SER A 26 14.57 -19.41 19.78
N ARG A 27 14.36 -19.14 21.08
CA ARG A 27 13.27 -18.26 21.56
C ARG A 27 13.24 -16.92 20.80
N ALA A 28 14.40 -16.32 20.54
CA ALA A 28 14.49 -15.07 19.79
C ALA A 28 14.01 -15.19 18.34
N ALA A 29 14.21 -16.35 17.69
CA ALA A 29 13.68 -16.59 16.34
C ALA A 29 12.16 -16.69 16.35
N VAL A 30 11.58 -17.42 17.31
CA VAL A 30 10.12 -17.50 17.51
C VAL A 30 9.53 -16.11 17.73
N LEU A 31 10.18 -15.28 18.56
CA LEU A 31 9.71 -13.92 18.82
C LEU A 31 9.73 -13.04 17.57
N ARG A 32 10.76 -13.15 16.73
CA ARG A 32 10.82 -12.41 15.46
C ARG A 32 9.73 -12.84 14.49
N GLU A 33 9.46 -14.14 14.38
CA GLU A 33 8.36 -14.65 13.55
C GLU A 33 7.00 -14.15 14.06
N ALA A 34 6.79 -14.18 15.38
CA ALA A 34 5.57 -13.65 15.99
C ALA A 34 5.35 -12.17 15.68
N ILE A 35 6.41 -11.34 15.77
CA ILE A 35 6.35 -9.91 15.43
C ILE A 35 5.97 -9.72 13.94
N GLN A 36 6.59 -10.47 13.03
CA GLN A 36 6.25 -10.35 11.60
C GLN A 36 4.81 -10.73 11.32
N ASN A 37 4.35 -11.86 11.87
CA ASN A 37 2.96 -12.30 11.73
C ASN A 37 1.97 -11.26 12.27
N TYR A 38 2.31 -10.59 13.37
CA TYR A 38 1.48 -9.51 13.93
C TYR A 38 1.42 -8.29 13.01
N LEU A 39 2.56 -7.86 12.46
CA LEU A 39 2.63 -6.74 11.52
C LEU A 39 1.86 -7.05 10.22
N ASP A 40 1.98 -8.27 9.70
CA ASP A 40 1.26 -8.72 8.52
C ASP A 40 -0.25 -8.82 8.75
N ALA A 41 -0.68 -9.25 9.94
CA ALA A 41 -2.08 -9.23 10.31
C ALA A 41 -2.64 -7.80 10.34
N GLY A 42 -1.86 -6.83 10.84
CA GLY A 42 -2.23 -5.41 10.83
C GLY A 42 -2.26 -4.80 9.43
N SER A 43 -1.35 -5.20 8.54
CA SER A 43 -1.29 -4.66 7.17
C SER A 43 -2.48 -5.10 6.31
N LYS A 44 -2.98 -6.33 6.50
CA LYS A 44 -4.16 -6.85 5.81
C LYS A 44 -5.44 -6.07 6.13
N GLN A 45 -5.58 -5.57 7.37
CA GLN A 45 -6.71 -4.72 7.74
C GLN A 45 -6.75 -3.43 6.93
N GLY A 46 -5.58 -2.88 6.56
CA GLY A 46 -5.50 -1.71 5.68
C GLY A 46 -5.98 -2.05 4.28
N PHE A 47 -5.47 -3.13 3.69
CA PHE A 47 -5.84 -3.52 2.32
C PHE A 47 -7.35 -3.74 2.19
N GLU A 48 -7.98 -4.53 3.04
CA GLU A 48 -9.44 -4.76 2.98
C GLU A 48 -10.25 -3.49 3.26
N LYS A 49 -9.78 -2.63 4.18
CA LYS A 49 -10.44 -1.36 4.52
C LYS A 49 -10.41 -0.35 3.36
N TYR A 50 -9.34 -0.32 2.57
CA TYR A 50 -9.19 0.66 1.49
C TYR A 50 -9.51 0.08 0.10
N PHE A 51 -9.46 -1.24 -0.08
CA PHE A 51 -9.87 -1.88 -1.32
C PHE A 51 -11.36 -1.64 -1.59
N GLY A 52 -11.70 -1.16 -2.79
CA GLY A 52 -13.07 -0.83 -3.16
C GLY A 52 -13.64 0.41 -2.46
N LEU A 53 -12.83 1.22 -1.75
CA LEU A 53 -13.32 2.43 -1.07
C LEU A 53 -13.98 3.42 -2.05
N TRP A 54 -13.42 3.54 -3.26
CA TRP A 54 -13.93 4.42 -4.31
C TRP A 54 -15.27 3.93 -4.86
N GLU A 55 -15.43 2.61 -5.00
CA GLU A 55 -16.70 1.98 -5.37
C GLU A 55 -17.76 2.18 -4.27
N ARG A 56 -17.40 1.92 -3.01
CA ARG A 56 -18.29 2.08 -1.84
C ARG A 56 -18.77 3.51 -1.63
N HIS A 57 -17.95 4.51 -1.95
CA HIS A 57 -18.30 5.92 -1.80
C HIS A 57 -18.84 6.56 -3.09
N GLY A 58 -19.27 5.74 -4.06
CA GLY A 58 -20.05 6.22 -5.20
C GLY A 58 -19.22 6.81 -6.34
N SER A 59 -17.89 6.69 -6.34
CA SER A 59 -17.03 6.99 -7.49
C SER A 59 -17.02 5.83 -8.49
N ARG A 60 -18.19 5.31 -8.83
CA ARG A 60 -18.39 4.25 -9.82
C ARG A 60 -18.47 4.83 -11.24
N VAL A 61 -17.65 5.82 -11.53
CA VAL A 61 -17.54 6.36 -12.89
C VAL A 61 -16.60 5.44 -13.65
N ASP A 62 -17.04 4.95 -14.82
CA ASP A 62 -16.18 4.19 -15.71
C ASP A 62 -14.98 5.07 -16.10
N GLY A 63 -13.77 4.58 -15.88
CA GLY A 63 -12.56 5.37 -16.07
C GLY A 63 -12.37 5.85 -17.51
N LEU A 64 -12.85 5.08 -18.48
CA LEU A 64 -12.79 5.41 -19.90
C LEU A 64 -13.85 6.45 -20.27
N GLU A 65 -15.06 6.36 -19.71
CA GLU A 65 -16.08 7.38 -19.88
C GLU A 65 -15.64 8.72 -19.27
N TYR A 66 -15.05 8.68 -18.08
CA TYR A 66 -14.51 9.87 -17.42
C TYR A 66 -13.38 10.52 -18.23
N GLU A 67 -12.45 9.71 -18.76
CA GLU A 67 -11.38 10.19 -19.63
C GLU A 67 -11.91 10.83 -20.91
N ARG A 68 -12.91 10.21 -21.53
CA ARG A 68 -13.56 10.75 -22.74
C ARG A 68 -14.25 12.07 -22.45
N GLN A 69 -15.01 12.17 -21.37
CA GLN A 69 -15.68 13.41 -20.97
C GLN A 69 -14.68 14.56 -20.76
N LEU A 70 -13.55 14.29 -20.10
CA LEU A 70 -12.48 15.29 -19.91
C LEU A 70 -11.82 15.74 -21.23
N ARG A 71 -11.70 14.82 -22.20
CA ARG A 71 -11.08 15.11 -23.49
C ARG A 71 -12.02 15.77 -24.48
N ASP A 72 -13.34 15.60 -24.33
CA ASP A 72 -14.33 16.31 -25.16
C ASP A 72 -14.24 17.84 -24.98
N GLU A 73 -13.70 18.32 -23.85
CA GLU A 73 -13.46 19.74 -23.61
C GLU A 73 -12.23 20.29 -24.35
N TRP A 74 -11.39 19.43 -24.93
CA TRP A 74 -10.18 19.85 -25.63
C TRP A 74 -10.48 20.09 -27.12
N PRO A 75 -9.95 21.19 -27.71
CA PRO A 75 -10.07 21.42 -29.14
C PRO A 75 -9.37 20.29 -29.92
N ASP A 76 -9.92 19.92 -31.08
CA ASP A 76 -9.28 18.94 -31.95
C ASP A 76 -7.90 19.47 -32.36
N VAL A 77 -6.95 18.58 -32.60
CA VAL A 77 -5.60 18.91 -33.09
C VAL A 77 -5.68 19.73 -34.39
N GLY A 78 -6.76 19.60 -35.16
CA GLY A 78 -7.07 20.42 -36.33
C GLY A 78 -7.49 21.86 -36.04
N ASP A 79 -8.04 22.15 -34.86
CA ASP A 79 -8.53 23.47 -34.46
C ASP A 79 -7.42 24.34 -33.83
N VAL A 80 -6.31 23.72 -33.42
CA VAL A 80 -5.15 24.42 -32.87
C VAL A 80 -4.36 25.07 -34.02
N ALA A 81 -4.58 26.37 -34.22
CA ALA A 81 -3.85 27.13 -35.24
C ALA A 81 -2.32 26.96 -35.07
N PRO A 82 -1.58 26.61 -36.14
CA PRO A 82 -0.15 26.36 -36.03
C PRO A 82 0.58 27.63 -35.56
N PRO A 83 1.65 27.50 -34.74
CA PRO A 83 2.37 28.65 -34.24
C PRO A 83 2.94 29.47 -35.40
N LYS A 84 2.61 30.77 -35.45
CA LYS A 84 3.08 31.68 -36.49
C LYS A 84 4.61 31.73 -36.47
N LYS A 85 5.27 31.22 -37.52
CA LYS A 85 6.72 31.32 -37.70
C LYS A 85 7.11 32.80 -37.73
N LYS A 86 7.81 33.29 -36.71
CA LYS A 86 8.46 34.60 -36.77
C LYS A 86 9.57 34.52 -37.83
N ARG A 87 9.40 35.21 -38.96
CA ARG A 87 10.50 35.41 -39.91
C ARG A 87 11.56 36.27 -39.20
N SER A 88 12.74 35.72 -38.95
CA SER A 88 13.89 36.54 -38.54
C SER A 88 14.25 37.44 -39.73
N ALA A 89 14.21 38.76 -39.52
CA ALA A 89 14.84 39.70 -40.42
C ALA A 89 16.36 39.62 -40.21
N ALA A 90 17.09 39.50 -41.32
CA ALA A 90 18.54 39.58 -41.39
C ALA A 90 19.01 41.04 -41.45
#